data_AF-A0AAD1TA71-F1
#
_entry.id   AF-A0AAD1TA71-F1
#
_cell.length_a   1.000
_cell.length_b   1.000
_cell.length_c   1.000
_cell.angle_alpha   90.00
_cell.angle_beta   90.00
_cell.angle_gamma   90.00
#
_symmetry.space_group_name_H-M   'P 1'
#
loop_
_entity.id
_entity.type
_entity.pdbx_description
1 polymer ?
#
loop_
_entity_poly.entity_id
_entity_poly.type
_entity_poly.pdbx_seq_one_letter_code
_entity_poly.pdbx_strand_id
1 'polypeptide(L)'
;MKIITQNCRGLNLPERRTNLLRDLQRERVAVALLQETHFREGAAPALKNKQYPTNYFSNHPTAKKAGVAILIAARLQFQEQDHLIDHNGRYAFVKGNIAGRCYTFATIYVPNNNQSRFLKNTLKALTDFTEGTVVTGGDFNVTLDPKVDSSTGHSSIPQREIRTINHTLKTLRLVDCWRTLNPLDREYTHYSIIHKRYSRIDFLLLQQEALIRLRRASIHTAMWSDHGQVSIDLESPLIRPTKTTWRLNDSLLTDLPLRAQVTDTLQTYFTENETGDVSDMTIWEAHKSVLRGKLIQIASQRKKEAGTLMSTILDRIHSLETQHKRQQVEDTYRELLEERRRLHALLLKRHLRQLRRSKGFFYLHANKGGKLLAHMLRGQQHPSQVHKLKTSNGTTTQNPEKIAKEFFTYYSSLYSTHSQSDEEGKRIKQGHMECDKYFSQIKVYDGIQISNPTPCNSLNSQTHTPT
;
A
#
# COMPACT_ATOMS: atom_id res chain seq x y z
N MET A 1 11.62 -11.18 -5.93
CA MET A 1 11.61 -9.90 -5.19
C MET A 1 11.37 -8.81 -6.21
N LYS A 2 10.12 -8.34 -6.31
CA LYS A 2 9.74 -7.30 -7.28
C LYS A 2 10.11 -5.92 -6.74
N ILE A 3 10.86 -5.15 -7.51
CA ILE A 3 11.26 -3.77 -7.18
C ILE A 3 10.74 -2.86 -8.27
N ILE A 4 10.23 -1.68 -7.90
CA ILE A 4 9.74 -0.70 -8.87
C ILE A 4 10.40 0.65 -8.65
N THR A 5 10.42 1.45 -9.71
CA THR A 5 10.56 2.90 -9.63
C THR A 5 9.39 3.61 -10.30
N GLN A 6 8.92 4.72 -9.72
CA GLN A 6 7.79 5.48 -10.21
C GLN A 6 7.89 6.97 -9.85
N ASN A 7 7.98 7.84 -10.86
CA ASN A 7 7.65 9.25 -10.69
C ASN A 7 6.13 9.38 -10.50
N CYS A 8 5.71 9.89 -9.35
CA CYS A 8 4.31 9.93 -8.91
C CYS A 8 3.57 11.22 -9.29
N ARG A 9 4.29 12.25 -9.75
CA ARG A 9 3.76 13.59 -10.03
C ARG A 9 2.86 14.15 -8.92
N GLY A 10 3.24 13.92 -7.66
CA GLY A 10 2.56 14.38 -6.46
C GLY A 10 1.58 13.37 -5.85
N LEU A 11 1.74 13.14 -4.55
CA LEU A 11 0.94 12.21 -3.73
C LEU A 11 0.11 12.92 -2.65
N ASN A 12 -0.06 14.24 -2.74
CA ASN A 12 -0.85 15.02 -1.77
C ASN A 12 -2.35 14.66 -1.76
N LEU A 13 -2.89 14.14 -2.85
CA LEU A 13 -4.29 13.70 -2.93
C LEU A 13 -4.46 12.30 -2.31
N PRO A 14 -5.42 12.09 -1.39
CA PRO A 14 -5.68 10.78 -0.78
C PRO A 14 -5.97 9.64 -1.79
N GLU A 15 -6.66 9.97 -2.89
CA GLU A 15 -6.97 9.03 -3.96
C GLU A 15 -5.72 8.45 -4.62
N ARG A 16 -4.71 9.29 -4.88
CA ARG A 16 -3.44 8.88 -5.49
C ARG A 16 -2.66 7.95 -4.58
N ARG A 17 -2.58 8.29 -3.28
CA ARG A 17 -1.98 7.40 -2.27
C ARG A 17 -2.69 6.05 -2.19
N THR A 18 -4.02 6.05 -2.25
CA THR A 18 -4.82 4.83 -2.21
C THR A 18 -4.57 3.95 -3.44
N ASN A 19 -4.48 4.55 -4.62
CA ASN A 19 -4.19 3.82 -5.86
C ASN A 19 -2.77 3.25 -5.84
N LEU A 20 -1.76 4.06 -5.50
CA LEU A 20 -0.38 3.63 -5.32
C LEU A 20 -0.30 2.41 -4.39
N LEU A 21 -0.76 2.53 -3.14
CA LEU A 21 -0.64 1.46 -2.14
C LEU A 21 -1.36 0.17 -2.57
N ARG A 22 -2.48 0.31 -3.30
CA ARG A 22 -3.21 -0.84 -3.85
C ARG A 22 -2.42 -1.51 -4.97
N ASP A 23 -1.83 -0.76 -5.89
CA ASP A 23 -1.02 -1.30 -6.98
C ASP A 23 0.19 -2.03 -6.43
N LEU A 24 0.89 -1.41 -5.46
CA LEU A 24 1.99 -2.03 -4.72
C LEU A 24 1.58 -3.37 -4.07
N GLN A 25 0.38 -3.43 -3.48
CA GLN A 25 -0.13 -4.66 -2.87
C GLN A 25 -0.52 -5.72 -3.90
N ARG A 26 -1.25 -5.33 -4.95
CA ARG A 26 -1.73 -6.22 -6.02
C ARG A 26 -0.56 -6.89 -6.72
N GLU A 27 0.47 -6.13 -7.04
CA GLU A 27 1.65 -6.59 -7.75
C GLU A 27 2.68 -7.23 -6.84
N ARG A 28 2.39 -7.31 -5.54
CA ARG A 28 3.30 -7.81 -4.52
C ARG A 28 4.67 -7.15 -4.67
N VAL A 29 4.71 -5.83 -4.77
CA VAL A 29 5.96 -5.07 -4.75
C VAL A 29 6.68 -5.33 -3.42
N ALA A 30 7.99 -5.47 -3.47
CA ALA A 30 8.84 -5.69 -2.31
C ALA A 30 9.48 -4.37 -1.87
N VAL A 31 10.01 -3.61 -2.82
CA VAL A 31 10.57 -2.27 -2.61
C VAL A 31 10.02 -1.33 -3.68
N ALA A 32 9.52 -0.17 -3.29
CA ALA A 32 9.07 0.87 -4.20
C ALA A 32 9.93 2.13 -4.04
N LEU A 33 10.53 2.57 -5.13
CA LEU A 33 11.33 3.79 -5.23
C LEU A 33 10.46 4.86 -5.89
N LEU A 34 10.09 5.89 -5.14
CA LEU A 34 9.12 6.89 -5.56
C LEU A 34 9.79 8.25 -5.72
N GLN A 35 9.43 8.97 -6.77
CA GLN A 35 9.87 10.34 -7.04
C GLN A 35 8.67 11.29 -7.17
N GLU A 36 8.91 12.58 -7.04
CA GLU A 36 7.89 13.63 -7.01
C GLU A 36 6.75 13.33 -6.02
N THR A 37 7.08 13.02 -4.77
CA THR A 37 6.04 12.82 -3.75
C THR A 37 5.28 14.14 -3.46
N HIS A 38 5.96 15.28 -3.63
CA HIS A 38 5.45 16.64 -3.39
C HIS A 38 4.95 16.90 -1.96
N PHE A 39 5.40 16.10 -1.00
CA PHE A 39 5.14 16.37 0.41
C PHE A 39 6.01 17.54 0.90
N ARG A 40 5.47 18.33 1.83
CA ARG A 40 6.28 19.28 2.60
C ARG A 40 6.91 18.54 3.78
N GLU A 41 8.10 18.96 4.18
CA GLU A 41 8.68 18.55 5.45
C GLU A 41 7.73 18.89 6.61
N GLY A 42 7.62 18.01 7.61
CA GLY A 42 6.71 18.15 8.75
C GLY A 42 5.22 17.89 8.47
N ALA A 43 4.77 17.96 7.21
CA ALA A 43 3.36 17.74 6.82
C ALA A 43 3.18 16.53 5.88
N ALA A 44 4.16 15.62 5.84
CA ALA A 44 4.12 14.43 5.00
C ALA A 44 3.02 13.46 5.47
N PRO A 45 1.99 13.18 4.65
CA PRO A 45 1.01 12.15 4.96
C PRO A 45 1.71 10.80 5.07
N ALA A 46 1.44 10.05 6.14
CA ALA A 46 2.00 8.72 6.29
C ALA A 46 1.55 7.80 5.14
N LEU A 47 2.49 7.38 4.28
CA LEU A 47 2.30 6.22 3.40
C LEU A 47 2.45 4.90 4.17
N LYS A 48 2.75 4.98 5.48
CA LYS A 48 3.00 3.84 6.36
C LYS A 48 1.71 3.05 6.55
N ASN A 49 1.76 1.76 6.26
CA ASN A 49 0.65 0.84 6.55
C ASN A 49 1.20 -0.54 6.95
N LYS A 50 0.31 -1.49 7.25
CA LYS A 50 0.71 -2.84 7.67
C LYS A 50 1.57 -3.58 6.63
N GLN A 51 1.36 -3.30 5.34
CA GLN A 51 2.07 -3.94 4.23
C GLN A 51 3.42 -3.28 3.97
N TYR A 52 3.53 -1.96 4.17
CA TYR A 52 4.72 -1.13 4.00
C TYR A 52 4.94 -0.30 5.28
N PRO A 53 5.46 -0.93 6.36
CA PRO A 53 5.67 -0.27 7.64
C PRO A 53 6.96 0.57 7.65
N THR A 54 7.90 0.27 6.75
CA THR A 54 9.22 0.88 6.70
C THR A 54 9.30 1.80 5.49
N ASN A 55 9.37 3.10 5.76
CA ASN A 55 9.37 4.14 4.74
C ASN A 55 10.46 5.17 5.04
N TYR A 56 11.21 5.57 4.01
CA TYR A 56 12.19 6.66 4.07
C TYR A 56 11.73 7.78 3.17
N PHE A 57 11.82 9.03 3.63
CA PHE A 57 11.37 10.20 2.90
C PHE A 57 12.45 11.27 2.87
N SER A 58 12.74 11.80 1.69
CA SER A 58 13.42 13.07 1.50
C SER A 58 12.38 14.02 0.92
N ASN A 59 12.09 15.13 1.59
CA ASN A 59 11.09 16.10 1.13
C ASN A 59 11.75 17.47 0.97
N HIS A 60 11.21 18.30 0.07
CA HIS A 60 11.66 19.68 0.01
C HIS A 60 11.19 20.43 1.27
N PRO A 61 12.03 21.29 1.89
CA PRO A 61 11.72 21.88 3.19
C PRO A 61 10.46 22.76 3.18
N THR A 62 10.36 23.65 2.18
CA THR A 62 9.32 24.70 2.15
C THR A 62 8.23 24.49 1.08
N ALA A 63 8.60 24.01 -0.10
CA ALA A 63 7.71 23.90 -1.26
C ALA A 63 7.15 22.48 -1.46
N LYS A 64 5.93 22.38 -2.02
CA LYS A 64 5.33 21.11 -2.47
C LYS A 64 5.90 20.71 -3.84
N LYS A 65 7.22 20.53 -3.90
CA LYS A 65 7.96 20.16 -5.12
C LYS A 65 9.00 19.10 -4.80
N ALA A 66 9.45 18.36 -5.81
CA ALA A 66 10.38 17.25 -5.63
C ALA A 66 9.85 16.24 -4.58
N GLY A 67 10.76 15.65 -3.81
CA GLY A 67 10.46 14.67 -2.79
C GLY A 67 10.58 13.27 -3.34
N VAL A 68 11.28 12.41 -2.61
CA VAL A 68 11.46 11.00 -2.93
C VAL A 68 11.12 10.14 -1.72
N ALA A 69 10.69 8.91 -1.98
CA ALA A 69 10.41 7.95 -0.93
C ALA A 69 10.86 6.53 -1.29
N ILE A 70 11.28 5.78 -0.28
CA ILE A 70 11.52 4.34 -0.39
C ILE A 70 10.52 3.64 0.52
N LEU A 71 9.68 2.76 -0.03
CA LEU A 71 8.75 1.92 0.74
C LEU A 71 9.22 0.47 0.71
N ILE A 72 9.40 -0.14 1.87
CA ILE A 72 9.85 -1.53 2.00
C ILE A 72 8.74 -2.39 2.59
N ALA A 73 8.42 -3.49 1.92
CA ALA A 73 7.34 -4.39 2.33
C ALA A 73 7.68 -5.13 3.63
N ALA A 74 6.72 -5.22 4.55
CA ALA A 74 6.86 -5.90 5.85
C ALA A 74 7.40 -7.33 5.74
N ARG A 75 7.01 -8.03 4.67
CA ARG A 75 7.41 -9.43 4.42
C ARG A 75 8.90 -9.61 4.13
N LEU A 76 9.64 -8.54 3.83
CA LEU A 76 11.09 -8.63 3.68
C LEU A 76 11.82 -8.70 5.01
N GLN A 77 11.17 -8.33 6.11
CA GLN A 77 11.81 -8.25 7.44
C GLN A 77 13.14 -7.47 7.37
N PHE A 78 13.11 -6.34 6.66
CA PHE A 78 14.29 -5.51 6.44
C PHE A 78 14.82 -4.97 7.77
N GLN A 79 16.09 -5.23 8.04
CA GLN A 79 16.81 -4.73 9.20
C GLN A 79 17.68 -3.57 8.75
N GLU A 80 17.22 -2.35 9.01
CA GLU A 80 17.97 -1.14 8.69
C GLU A 80 19.32 -1.12 9.41
N GLN A 81 20.37 -0.76 8.66
CA GLN A 81 21.70 -0.47 9.20
C GLN A 81 21.95 1.04 9.19
N ASP A 82 21.65 1.71 8.08
CA ASP A 82 21.88 3.14 7.91
C ASP A 82 21.01 3.72 6.79
N HIS A 83 20.81 5.04 6.78
CA HIS A 83 20.14 5.77 5.70
C HIS A 83 20.76 7.15 5.47
N LEU A 84 20.73 7.60 4.22
CA LEU A 84 21.18 8.94 3.81
C LEU A 84 20.08 9.62 3.01
N ILE A 85 19.66 10.81 3.43
CA ILE A 85 18.50 11.51 2.87
C ILE A 85 18.95 12.92 2.45
N ASP A 86 18.62 13.30 1.22
CA ASP A 86 18.88 14.65 0.72
C ASP A 86 18.01 15.68 1.42
N HIS A 87 18.56 16.87 1.68
CA HIS A 87 17.79 17.98 2.26
C HIS A 87 16.76 18.55 1.27
N ASN A 88 17.01 18.48 -0.04
CA ASN A 88 16.18 19.13 -1.06
C ASN A 88 15.12 18.21 -1.70
N GLY A 89 14.91 17.01 -1.16
CA GLY A 89 13.91 16.10 -1.72
C GLY A 89 14.37 15.36 -2.98
N ARG A 90 15.67 15.23 -3.26
CA ARG A 90 16.17 14.72 -4.54
C ARG A 90 16.70 13.30 -4.50
N TYR A 91 17.18 12.82 -3.37
CA TYR A 91 17.57 11.42 -3.24
C TYR A 91 17.36 10.91 -1.81
N ALA A 92 17.20 9.60 -1.70
CA ALA A 92 17.23 8.89 -0.43
C ALA A 92 17.88 7.53 -0.65
N PHE A 93 18.78 7.14 0.23
CA PHE A 93 19.49 5.88 0.26
C PHE A 93 19.21 5.19 1.58
N VAL A 94 19.08 3.88 1.55
CA VAL A 94 18.97 3.06 2.75
C VAL A 94 19.76 1.78 2.53
N LYS A 95 20.55 1.36 3.52
CA LYS A 95 21.20 0.06 3.54
C LYS A 95 20.78 -0.76 4.74
N GLY A 96 20.72 -2.07 4.54
CA GLY A 96 20.31 -2.98 5.59
C GLY A 96 20.22 -4.42 5.13
N ASN A 97 19.92 -5.30 6.07
CA ASN A 97 19.94 -6.73 5.86
C ASN A 97 18.56 -7.30 5.53
N ILE A 98 18.53 -8.19 4.54
CA ILE A 98 17.39 -9.02 4.17
C ILE A 98 17.87 -10.47 4.17
N ALA A 99 17.45 -11.23 5.18
CA ALA A 99 17.86 -12.62 5.46
C ALA A 99 19.36 -12.88 5.26
N GLY A 100 20.17 -12.14 6.02
CA GLY A 100 21.63 -12.33 6.06
C GLY A 100 22.38 -11.78 4.85
N ARG A 101 21.71 -11.10 3.90
CA ARG A 101 22.37 -10.37 2.81
C ARG A 101 22.14 -8.87 2.96
N CYS A 102 23.22 -8.09 2.86
CA CYS A 102 23.13 -6.64 2.85
C CYS A 102 22.65 -6.15 1.47
N TYR A 103 21.71 -5.21 1.49
CA TYR A 103 21.17 -4.52 0.32
C TYR A 103 21.24 -3.02 0.54
N THR A 104 21.59 -2.29 -0.51
CA THR A 104 21.43 -0.84 -0.58
C THR A 104 20.34 -0.50 -1.59
N PHE A 105 19.29 0.19 -1.16
CA PHE A 105 18.24 0.74 -2.02
C PHE A 105 18.39 2.25 -2.12
N ALA A 106 18.34 2.77 -3.34
CA ALA A 106 18.48 4.19 -3.60
C ALA A 106 17.40 4.69 -4.57
N THR A 107 16.80 5.83 -4.26
CA THR A 107 15.90 6.56 -5.16
C THR A 107 16.49 7.91 -5.51
N ILE A 108 16.48 8.29 -6.79
CA ILE A 108 17.08 9.53 -7.30
C ILE A 108 16.06 10.27 -8.17
N TYR A 109 15.90 11.56 -7.93
CA TYR A 109 15.14 12.50 -8.76
C TYR A 109 16.06 13.63 -9.22
N VAL A 110 16.53 13.54 -10.45
CA VAL A 110 17.49 14.51 -11.01
C VAL A 110 16.75 15.80 -11.40
N PRO A 111 17.22 16.99 -10.98
CA PRO A 111 16.60 18.25 -11.36
C PRO A 111 16.75 18.55 -12.87
N ASN A 112 15.88 19.39 -13.43
CA ASN A 112 15.96 19.77 -14.86
C ASN A 112 17.20 20.61 -15.21
N ASN A 113 17.85 21.24 -14.23
CA ASN A 113 19.06 22.03 -14.40
C ASN A 113 20.29 21.30 -13.83
N ASN A 114 21.47 21.52 -14.42
CA ASN A 114 22.74 20.95 -13.95
C ASN A 114 22.73 19.42 -13.79
N GLN A 115 21.98 18.73 -14.65
CA GLN A 115 21.69 17.29 -14.59
C GLN A 115 22.95 16.43 -14.46
N SER A 116 23.95 16.65 -15.32
CA SER A 116 25.19 15.86 -15.31
C SER A 116 25.98 16.03 -14.01
N ARG A 117 26.12 17.26 -13.53
CA ARG A 117 26.84 17.55 -12.28
C ARG A 117 26.11 16.95 -11.07
N PHE A 118 24.79 17.13 -11.00
CA PHE A 118 23.99 16.56 -9.92
C PHE A 118 24.10 15.04 -9.89
N LEU A 119 23.86 14.37 -11.03
CA LEU A 119 23.88 12.92 -11.09
C LEU A 119 25.26 12.34 -10.74
N LYS A 120 26.36 12.95 -11.21
CA LYS A 120 27.72 12.53 -10.84
C LYS A 120 27.96 12.63 -9.33
N ASN A 121 27.59 13.75 -8.71
CA ASN A 121 27.76 13.96 -7.28
C ASN A 121 26.92 12.98 -6.46
N THR A 122 25.67 12.76 -6.86
CA THR A 122 24.75 11.82 -6.21
C THR A 122 25.23 10.38 -6.35
N LEU A 123 25.75 9.98 -7.52
CA LEU A 123 26.34 8.65 -7.73
C LEU A 123 27.63 8.45 -6.91
N LYS A 124 28.45 9.49 -6.75
CA LYS A 124 29.60 9.46 -5.83
C LYS A 124 29.15 9.26 -4.39
N ALA A 125 28.20 10.06 -3.90
CA ALA A 125 27.64 9.91 -2.57
C ALA A 125 27.02 8.53 -2.34
N LEU A 126 26.35 7.97 -3.36
CA LEU A 126 25.84 6.62 -3.32
C LEU A 126 26.99 5.61 -3.15
N THR A 127 28.08 5.75 -3.92
CA THR A 127 29.24 4.87 -3.83
C THR A 127 29.86 4.85 -2.43
N ASP A 128 30.00 6.03 -1.82
CA ASP A 128 30.56 6.17 -0.47
C ASP A 128 29.62 5.57 0.60
N PHE A 129 28.32 5.52 0.33
CA PHE A 129 27.30 4.99 1.23
C PHE A 129 27.07 3.48 1.08
N THR A 130 27.25 2.94 -0.12
CA THR A 130 26.78 1.60 -0.49
C THR A 130 27.46 0.46 0.24
N GLU A 131 26.66 -0.56 0.55
CA GLU A 131 27.12 -1.85 1.07
C GLU A 131 26.25 -2.98 0.50
N GLY A 132 26.86 -4.14 0.26
CA GLY A 132 26.15 -5.30 -0.29
C GLY A 132 25.62 -5.08 -1.71
N THR A 133 24.44 -5.63 -2.02
CA THR A 133 23.84 -5.51 -3.36
C THR A 133 23.15 -4.16 -3.54
N VAL A 134 23.61 -3.36 -4.51
CA VAL A 134 23.02 -2.05 -4.82
C VAL A 134 21.89 -2.17 -5.85
N VAL A 135 20.74 -1.59 -5.52
CA VAL A 135 19.62 -1.33 -6.43
C VAL A 135 19.26 0.13 -6.35
N THR A 136 19.47 0.87 -7.43
CA THR A 136 19.10 2.29 -7.51
C THR A 136 18.09 2.52 -8.62
N GLY A 137 17.17 3.45 -8.44
CA GLY A 137 16.25 3.83 -9.51
C GLY A 137 15.66 5.20 -9.34
N GLY A 138 15.05 5.69 -10.40
CA GLY A 138 14.32 6.94 -10.36
C GLY A 138 14.30 7.67 -11.68
N ASP A 139 13.87 8.92 -11.60
CA ASP A 139 13.72 9.80 -12.75
C ASP A 139 15.00 10.64 -12.90
N PHE A 140 15.74 10.33 -13.95
CA PHE A 140 17.03 10.93 -14.24
C PHE A 140 16.89 12.20 -15.06
N ASN A 141 15.69 12.49 -15.60
CA ASN A 141 15.42 13.60 -16.52
C ASN A 141 16.40 13.70 -17.72
N VAL A 142 17.14 12.62 -18.00
CA VAL A 142 18.19 12.51 -19.02
C VAL A 142 18.09 11.13 -19.66
N THR A 143 18.24 11.06 -20.97
CA THR A 143 18.35 9.81 -21.73
C THR A 143 19.80 9.31 -21.72
N LEU A 144 20.02 8.03 -21.40
CA LEU A 144 21.37 7.44 -21.32
C LEU A 144 21.92 7.04 -22.69
N ASP A 145 21.05 6.62 -23.61
CA ASP A 145 21.35 6.51 -25.04
C ASP A 145 20.25 7.19 -25.87
N PRO A 146 20.42 8.48 -26.23
CA PRO A 146 19.39 9.25 -26.91
C PRO A 146 18.90 8.62 -28.21
N LYS A 147 19.71 7.81 -28.92
CA LYS A 147 19.33 7.18 -30.19
C LYS A 147 18.18 6.19 -30.02
N VAL A 148 18.14 5.49 -28.88
CA VAL A 148 17.12 4.47 -28.59
C VAL A 148 16.17 4.89 -27.47
N ASP A 149 16.62 5.79 -26.58
CA ASP A 149 15.85 6.29 -25.44
C ASP A 149 15.05 7.56 -25.76
N SER A 150 15.19 8.13 -26.97
CA SER A 150 14.34 9.21 -27.47
C SER A 150 13.70 8.83 -28.80
N SER A 151 12.43 9.24 -29.00
CA SER A 151 11.78 9.09 -30.31
C SER A 151 12.50 9.86 -31.41
N THR A 152 13.17 10.96 -31.07
CA THR A 152 13.83 11.88 -32.01
C THR A 152 15.36 11.83 -31.99
N GLY A 153 15.97 11.02 -31.12
CA GLY A 153 17.43 11.02 -30.95
C GLY A 153 18.00 12.18 -30.10
N HIS A 154 17.16 13.13 -29.68
CA HIS A 154 17.60 14.32 -28.95
C HIS A 154 17.72 14.09 -27.44
N SER A 155 18.69 14.75 -26.81
CA SER A 155 18.94 14.74 -25.37
C SER A 155 18.84 16.14 -24.75
N SER A 156 18.44 16.22 -23.48
CA SER A 156 18.42 17.48 -22.72
C SER A 156 19.81 18.05 -22.44
N ILE A 157 20.84 17.20 -22.46
CA ILE A 157 22.25 17.57 -22.22
C ILE A 157 23.16 17.17 -23.39
N PRO A 158 24.35 17.79 -23.51
CA PRO A 158 25.33 17.45 -24.55
C PRO A 158 25.82 16.00 -24.48
N GLN A 159 26.10 15.39 -25.63
CA GLN A 159 26.58 14.00 -25.74
C GLN A 159 27.86 13.70 -24.93
N ARG A 160 28.75 14.68 -24.77
CA ARG A 160 29.95 14.55 -23.91
C ARG A 160 29.59 14.28 -22.45
N GLU A 161 28.53 14.91 -21.95
CA GLU A 161 28.08 14.77 -20.56
C GLU A 161 27.39 13.42 -20.35
N ILE A 162 26.60 12.97 -21.32
CA ILE A 162 26.00 11.62 -21.34
C ILE A 162 27.10 10.55 -21.31
N ARG A 163 28.14 10.69 -22.15
CA ARG A 163 29.31 9.80 -22.12
C ARG A 163 29.98 9.77 -20.75
N THR A 164 30.05 10.92 -20.07
CA THR A 164 30.64 10.95 -18.72
C THR A 164 29.75 10.26 -17.68
N ILE A 165 28.42 10.42 -17.78
CA ILE A 165 27.45 9.71 -16.93
C ILE A 165 27.58 8.20 -17.14
N ASN A 166 27.56 7.75 -18.40
CA ASN A 166 27.70 6.34 -18.76
C ASN A 166 29.04 5.76 -18.30
N HIS A 167 30.13 6.53 -18.42
CA HIS A 167 31.42 6.15 -17.86
C HIS A 167 31.36 5.99 -16.34
N THR A 168 30.73 6.92 -15.63
CA THR A 168 30.54 6.85 -14.17
C THR A 168 29.75 5.60 -13.80
N LEU A 169 28.61 5.34 -14.44
CA LEU A 169 27.80 4.15 -14.20
C LEU A 169 28.59 2.85 -14.45
N LYS A 170 29.39 2.81 -15.51
CA LYS A 170 30.27 1.67 -15.83
C LYS A 170 31.34 1.47 -14.75
N THR A 171 31.98 2.53 -14.28
CA THR A 171 32.98 2.47 -13.21
C THR A 171 32.37 1.96 -11.91
N LEU A 172 31.13 2.35 -11.61
CA LEU A 172 30.37 1.89 -10.45
C LEU A 172 29.74 0.50 -10.64
N ARG A 173 29.93 -0.13 -11.81
CA ARG A 173 29.30 -1.41 -12.18
C ARG A 173 27.79 -1.39 -12.01
N LEU A 174 27.16 -0.24 -12.22
CA LEU A 174 25.70 -0.08 -12.21
C LEU A 174 25.19 -0.24 -13.64
N VAL A 175 24.33 -1.23 -13.83
CA VAL A 175 23.83 -1.62 -15.15
C VAL A 175 22.33 -1.39 -15.23
N ASP A 176 21.88 -0.82 -16.34
CA ASP A 176 20.46 -0.65 -16.65
C ASP A 176 19.78 -2.01 -16.88
N CYS A 177 18.89 -2.39 -15.95
CA CYS A 177 18.22 -3.69 -15.99
C CYS A 177 17.35 -3.88 -17.22
N TRP A 178 16.63 -2.82 -17.64
CA TRP A 178 15.71 -2.95 -18.77
C TRP A 178 16.47 -3.06 -20.08
N ARG A 179 17.47 -2.21 -20.29
CA ARG A 179 18.31 -2.25 -21.49
C ARG A 179 19.13 -3.55 -21.60
N THR A 180 19.52 -4.15 -20.47
CA THR A 180 20.22 -5.45 -20.46
C THR A 180 19.38 -6.56 -21.06
N LEU A 181 18.07 -6.60 -20.76
CA LEU A 181 17.17 -7.62 -21.29
C LEU A 181 16.54 -7.24 -22.64
N ASN A 182 16.57 -5.95 -22.99
CA ASN A 182 15.96 -5.40 -24.21
C ASN A 182 16.95 -4.48 -24.94
N PRO A 183 18.07 -4.99 -25.50
CA PRO A 183 19.15 -4.14 -26.00
C PRO A 183 18.73 -3.24 -27.17
N LEU A 184 17.91 -3.76 -28.08
CA LEU A 184 17.52 -3.07 -29.32
C LEU A 184 16.12 -2.45 -29.26
N ASP A 185 15.31 -2.80 -28.24
CA ASP A 185 13.94 -2.37 -28.18
C ASP A 185 13.83 -0.87 -27.83
N ARG A 186 12.81 -0.23 -28.36
CA ARG A 186 12.52 1.19 -28.12
C ARG A 186 11.20 1.29 -27.36
N GLU A 187 11.32 1.49 -26.06
CA GLU A 187 10.20 1.72 -25.16
C GLU A 187 10.49 2.94 -24.28
N TYR A 188 9.46 3.69 -23.92
CA TYR A 188 9.61 5.00 -23.29
C TYR A 188 8.82 5.10 -22.00
N THR A 189 9.30 5.92 -21.06
CA THR A 189 8.66 6.09 -19.76
C THR A 189 7.87 7.40 -19.67
N HIS A 190 8.18 8.39 -20.51
CA HIS A 190 7.55 9.71 -20.46
C HIS A 190 7.23 10.24 -21.86
N TYR A 191 6.13 11.00 -21.98
CA TYR A 191 5.78 11.78 -23.16
C TYR A 191 5.71 13.27 -22.82
N SER A 192 6.58 14.06 -23.42
CA SER A 192 6.56 15.52 -23.30
C SER A 192 5.60 16.11 -24.31
N ILE A 193 4.54 16.76 -23.82
CA ILE A 193 3.54 17.45 -24.64
C ILE A 193 4.18 18.65 -25.35
N ILE A 194 4.96 19.44 -24.61
CA ILE A 194 5.59 20.67 -25.11
C ILE A 194 6.55 20.36 -26.26
N HIS A 195 7.31 19.27 -26.14
CA HIS A 195 8.30 18.87 -27.12
C HIS A 195 7.80 17.81 -28.10
N LYS A 196 6.52 17.39 -27.99
CA LYS A 196 5.89 16.30 -28.75
C LYS A 196 6.79 15.07 -28.91
N ARG A 197 7.37 14.63 -27.81
CA ARG A 197 8.47 13.64 -27.81
C ARG A 197 8.31 12.60 -26.73
N TYR A 198 8.65 11.36 -27.08
CA TYR A 198 8.82 10.29 -26.12
C TYR A 198 10.27 10.17 -25.67
N SER A 199 10.46 9.93 -24.37
CA SER A 199 11.75 9.73 -23.76
C SER A 199 11.71 8.66 -22.67
N ARG A 200 12.77 7.85 -22.59
CA ARG A 200 13.03 6.94 -21.47
C ARG A 200 13.99 7.64 -20.51
N ILE A 201 13.43 8.12 -19.41
CA ILE A 201 14.15 8.91 -18.38
C ILE A 201 14.05 8.30 -16.99
N ASP A 202 13.21 7.28 -16.82
CA ASP A 202 13.10 6.52 -15.58
C ASP A 202 13.91 5.22 -15.70
N PHE A 203 14.81 4.99 -14.74
CA PHE A 203 15.74 3.86 -14.78
C PHE A 203 15.71 3.04 -13.50
N LEU A 204 15.91 1.73 -13.62
CA LEU A 204 16.29 0.84 -12.52
C LEU A 204 17.67 0.26 -12.84
N LEU A 205 18.66 0.68 -12.08
CA LEU A 205 20.03 0.22 -12.19
C LEU A 205 20.32 -0.79 -11.08
N LEU A 206 21.00 -1.87 -11.47
CA LEU A 206 21.40 -2.94 -10.58
C LEU A 206 22.92 -3.10 -10.65
N GLN A 207 23.51 -3.41 -9.51
CA GLN A 207 24.90 -3.79 -9.46
C GLN A 207 25.18 -5.03 -10.34
N GLN A 208 26.23 -4.97 -11.14
CA GLN A 208 26.53 -5.95 -12.20
C GLN A 208 26.56 -7.39 -11.68
N GLU A 209 27.15 -7.64 -10.51
CA GLU A 209 27.24 -8.99 -9.93
C GLU A 209 25.86 -9.58 -9.57
N ALA A 210 24.85 -8.74 -9.35
CA ALA A 210 23.49 -9.18 -9.04
C ALA A 210 22.63 -9.47 -10.29
N LEU A 211 23.13 -9.20 -11.50
CA LEU A 211 22.41 -9.46 -12.75
C LEU A 211 22.05 -10.95 -12.95
N ILE A 212 22.83 -11.88 -12.40
CA ILE A 212 22.52 -13.32 -12.44
C ILE A 212 21.15 -13.67 -11.80
N ARG A 213 20.66 -12.80 -10.91
CA ARG A 213 19.37 -12.93 -10.24
C ARG A 213 18.26 -12.16 -10.94
N LEU A 214 18.54 -11.35 -11.96
CA LEU A 214 17.53 -10.61 -12.70
C LEU A 214 16.74 -11.60 -13.56
N ARG A 215 15.43 -11.71 -13.31
CA ARG A 215 14.52 -12.60 -14.05
C ARG A 215 13.66 -11.85 -15.06
N ARG A 216 13.27 -10.62 -14.73
CA ARG A 216 12.42 -9.78 -15.59
C ARG A 216 12.73 -8.31 -15.35
N ALA A 217 12.64 -7.52 -16.41
CA ALA A 217 12.58 -6.07 -16.37
C ALA A 217 11.47 -5.61 -17.33
N SER A 218 10.64 -4.66 -16.91
CA SER A 218 9.50 -4.21 -17.73
C SER A 218 9.20 -2.74 -17.48
N ILE A 219 8.83 -2.04 -18.56
CA ILE A 219 8.26 -0.69 -18.53
C ILE A 219 6.74 -0.85 -18.71
N HIS A 220 5.97 -0.22 -17.84
CA HIS A 220 4.51 -0.32 -17.81
C HIS A 220 3.87 0.97 -18.31
N THR A 221 2.69 0.82 -18.93
CA THR A 221 1.82 1.93 -19.30
C THR A 221 1.51 2.83 -18.10
N ALA A 222 1.59 4.15 -18.32
CA ALA A 222 1.33 5.13 -17.27
C ALA A 222 -0.16 5.12 -16.88
N MET A 223 -0.47 4.77 -15.63
CA MET A 223 -1.86 4.62 -15.17
C MET A 223 -2.46 5.90 -14.57
N TRP A 224 -1.84 6.43 -13.52
CA TRP A 224 -2.34 7.60 -12.76
C TRP A 224 -1.30 8.72 -12.63
N SER A 225 -0.08 8.45 -13.11
CA SER A 225 1.00 9.41 -13.35
C SER A 225 1.15 9.58 -14.86
N ASP A 226 1.89 10.59 -15.28
CA ASP A 226 2.37 10.76 -16.66
C ASP A 226 3.67 9.99 -16.95
N HIS A 227 4.28 9.40 -15.94
CA HIS A 227 5.40 8.47 -16.09
C HIS A 227 4.95 7.00 -16.01
N GLY A 228 5.46 6.19 -16.92
CA GLY A 228 5.35 4.74 -16.89
C GLY A 228 6.22 4.15 -15.78
N GLN A 229 5.70 3.15 -15.08
CA GLN A 229 6.44 2.45 -14.03
C GLN A 229 7.56 1.62 -14.66
N VAL A 230 8.75 1.60 -14.06
CA VAL A 230 9.77 0.59 -14.39
C VAL A 230 9.84 -0.41 -13.25
N SER A 231 9.86 -1.70 -13.58
CA SER A 231 9.93 -2.77 -12.58
C SER A 231 10.95 -3.83 -12.93
N ILE A 232 11.56 -4.42 -11.91
CA ILE A 232 12.42 -5.60 -12.04
C ILE A 232 11.99 -6.70 -11.07
N ASP A 233 12.17 -7.94 -11.48
CA ASP A 233 12.01 -9.12 -10.63
C ASP A 233 13.36 -9.76 -10.37
N LEU A 234 13.85 -9.67 -9.13
CA LEU A 234 15.05 -10.35 -8.69
C LEU A 234 14.69 -11.69 -8.05
N GLU A 235 15.38 -12.77 -8.43
CA GLU A 235 15.29 -14.04 -7.74
C GLU A 235 15.70 -13.88 -6.27
N SER A 236 14.87 -14.38 -5.36
CA SER A 236 15.14 -14.33 -3.93
C SER A 236 14.62 -15.61 -3.27
N PRO A 237 15.44 -16.28 -2.43
CA PRO A 237 15.08 -17.55 -1.80
C PRO A 237 13.97 -17.42 -0.72
N LEU A 238 13.48 -16.20 -0.45
CA LEU A 238 12.72 -15.87 0.77
C LEU A 238 11.22 -15.68 0.55
N ILE A 239 10.73 -15.73 -0.68
CA ILE A 239 9.30 -15.49 -0.94
C ILE A 239 8.54 -16.79 -0.71
N ARG A 240 8.23 -17.08 0.57
CA ARG A 240 7.21 -18.08 0.90
C ARG A 240 5.83 -17.52 0.55
N PRO A 241 4.95 -18.30 -0.09
CA PRO A 241 3.56 -17.88 -0.28
C PRO A 241 2.92 -17.69 1.09
N THR A 242 2.37 -16.51 1.33
CA THR A 242 1.56 -16.26 2.54
C THR A 242 0.26 -17.04 2.43
N LYS A 243 -0.06 -17.89 3.40
CA LYS A 243 -1.41 -18.46 3.55
C LYS A 243 -2.36 -17.33 3.95
N THR A 244 -3.24 -16.92 3.06
CA THR A 244 -4.30 -15.96 3.38
C THR A 244 -5.53 -16.70 3.86
N THR A 245 -5.98 -16.42 5.08
CA THR A 245 -7.31 -16.84 5.52
C THR A 245 -8.36 -16.02 4.76
N TRP A 246 -9.34 -16.68 4.14
CA TRP A 246 -10.48 -15.98 3.55
C TRP A 246 -11.23 -15.19 4.62
N ARG A 247 -11.70 -14.01 4.25
CA ARG A 247 -12.59 -13.18 5.07
C ARG A 247 -13.77 -12.76 4.21
N LEU A 248 -14.96 -12.78 4.81
CA LEU A 248 -16.16 -12.30 4.15
C LEU A 248 -16.00 -10.84 3.76
N ASN A 249 -16.48 -10.51 2.56
CA ASN A 249 -16.60 -9.14 2.11
C ASN A 249 -17.99 -8.61 2.49
N ASP A 250 -18.11 -7.96 3.64
CA ASP A 250 -19.42 -7.53 4.19
C ASP A 250 -20.22 -6.60 3.27
N SER A 251 -19.56 -5.90 2.33
CA SER A 251 -20.26 -5.07 1.34
C SER A 251 -21.13 -5.87 0.36
N LEU A 252 -20.96 -7.19 0.33
CA LEU A 252 -21.82 -8.10 -0.42
C LEU A 252 -23.20 -8.20 0.24
N LEU A 253 -23.28 -8.12 1.57
CA LEU A 253 -24.52 -8.29 2.32
C LEU A 253 -25.44 -7.06 2.28
N THR A 254 -24.90 -5.90 1.89
CA THR A 254 -25.65 -4.64 1.79
C THR A 254 -26.33 -4.44 0.42
N ASP A 255 -26.08 -5.33 -0.53
CA ASP A 255 -26.59 -5.24 -1.90
C ASP A 255 -27.91 -6.01 -2.01
N LEU A 256 -29.02 -5.31 -2.25
CA LEU A 256 -30.38 -5.88 -2.19
C LEU A 256 -30.57 -7.09 -3.13
N PRO A 257 -30.21 -7.01 -4.44
CA PRO A 257 -30.20 -8.18 -5.33
C PRO A 257 -29.34 -9.34 -4.82
N LEU A 258 -28.20 -9.04 -4.20
CA LEU A 258 -27.30 -10.09 -3.70
C LEU A 258 -27.87 -10.78 -2.46
N ARG A 259 -28.49 -9.98 -1.58
CA ARG A 259 -29.17 -10.50 -0.40
C ARG A 259 -30.25 -11.49 -0.81
N ALA A 260 -31.05 -11.17 -1.83
CA ALA A 260 -32.05 -12.08 -2.36
C ALA A 260 -31.42 -13.40 -2.86
N GLN A 261 -30.34 -13.36 -3.62
CA GLN A 261 -29.63 -14.57 -4.09
C GLN A 261 -29.06 -15.42 -2.95
N VAL A 262 -28.53 -14.78 -1.91
CA VAL A 262 -28.00 -15.47 -0.73
C VAL A 262 -29.15 -16.11 0.07
N THR A 263 -30.25 -15.40 0.27
CA THR A 263 -31.44 -15.92 0.94
C THR A 263 -32.01 -17.13 0.19
N ASP A 264 -32.15 -17.03 -1.13
CA ASP A 264 -32.61 -18.12 -1.99
C ASP A 264 -31.71 -19.36 -1.89
N THR A 265 -30.38 -19.16 -1.97
CA THR A 265 -29.40 -20.25 -1.80
C THR A 265 -29.53 -20.93 -0.43
N LEU A 266 -29.79 -20.17 0.63
CA LEU A 266 -29.97 -20.72 1.97
C LEU A 266 -31.30 -21.47 2.09
N GLN A 267 -32.39 -20.94 1.54
CA GLN A 267 -33.69 -21.59 1.52
C GLN A 267 -33.61 -22.94 0.78
N THR A 268 -33.03 -22.97 -0.42
CA THR A 268 -32.80 -24.21 -1.16
C THR A 268 -31.98 -25.21 -0.35
N TYR A 269 -30.89 -24.76 0.28
CA TYR A 269 -30.03 -25.63 1.08
C TYR A 269 -30.80 -26.31 2.22
N PHE A 270 -31.55 -25.57 3.04
CA PHE A 270 -32.26 -26.17 4.17
C PHE A 270 -33.40 -27.09 3.70
N THR A 271 -34.17 -26.68 2.68
CA THR A 271 -35.23 -27.53 2.10
C THR A 271 -34.69 -28.86 1.57
N GLU A 272 -33.50 -28.88 0.97
CA GLU A 272 -32.92 -30.10 0.38
C GLU A 272 -32.19 -31.00 1.39
N ASN A 273 -31.78 -30.48 2.55
CA ASN A 273 -30.88 -31.18 3.48
C ASN A 273 -31.54 -31.51 4.84
N GLU A 274 -32.70 -30.94 5.18
CA GLU A 274 -33.48 -31.29 6.38
C GLU A 274 -34.33 -32.55 6.15
N THR A 275 -33.68 -33.68 5.84
CA THR A 275 -34.37 -34.97 5.59
C THR A 275 -34.56 -35.83 6.85
N GLY A 276 -33.95 -35.44 7.98
CA GLY A 276 -33.98 -36.17 9.25
C GLY A 276 -32.89 -37.24 9.40
N ASP A 277 -32.21 -37.63 8.33
CA ASP A 277 -31.16 -38.66 8.32
C ASP A 277 -29.78 -38.13 8.78
N VAL A 278 -29.60 -36.81 8.72
CA VAL A 278 -28.34 -36.12 9.00
C VAL A 278 -28.52 -35.23 10.23
N SER A 279 -27.56 -35.26 11.16
CA SER A 279 -27.63 -34.43 12.38
C SER A 279 -27.68 -32.93 12.06
N ASP A 280 -28.47 -32.17 12.83
CA ASP A 280 -28.57 -30.71 12.72
C ASP A 280 -27.21 -30.00 12.77
N MET A 281 -26.26 -30.50 13.58
CA MET A 281 -24.91 -29.93 13.65
C MET A 281 -24.13 -30.07 12.35
N THR A 282 -24.30 -31.19 11.64
CA THR A 282 -23.64 -31.41 10.34
C THR A 282 -24.29 -30.54 9.27
N ILE A 283 -25.61 -30.41 9.26
CA ILE A 283 -26.36 -29.49 8.39
C ILE A 283 -25.89 -28.04 8.67
N TRP A 284 -25.71 -27.67 9.94
CA TRP A 284 -25.21 -26.37 10.33
C TRP A 284 -23.75 -26.12 9.90
N GLU A 285 -22.84 -27.07 9.99
CA GLU A 285 -21.47 -26.87 9.50
C GLU A 285 -21.39 -26.83 7.96
N ALA A 286 -22.20 -27.65 7.28
CA ALA A 286 -22.23 -27.72 5.83
C ALA A 286 -22.84 -26.44 5.21
N HIS A 287 -23.91 -25.86 5.77
CA HIS A 287 -24.49 -24.62 5.24
C HIS A 287 -23.47 -23.46 5.24
N LYS A 288 -22.62 -23.36 6.28
CA LYS A 288 -21.56 -22.33 6.34
C LYS A 288 -20.57 -22.48 5.20
N SER A 289 -20.23 -23.72 4.84
CA SER A 289 -19.32 -24.03 3.74
C SER A 289 -19.95 -23.68 2.38
N VAL A 290 -21.22 -24.04 2.18
CA VAL A 290 -22.00 -23.69 0.98
C VAL A 290 -22.13 -22.18 0.82
N LEU A 291 -22.55 -21.49 1.89
CA LEU A 291 -22.68 -20.03 1.92
C LEU A 291 -21.35 -19.34 1.61
N ARG A 292 -20.25 -19.79 2.22
CA ARG A 292 -18.91 -19.30 1.92
C ARG A 292 -18.54 -19.51 0.46
N GLY A 293 -18.81 -20.69 -0.10
CA GLY A 293 -18.58 -21.00 -1.51
C GLY A 293 -19.32 -20.05 -2.44
N LYS A 294 -20.62 -19.84 -2.19
CA LYS A 294 -21.46 -18.91 -2.97
C LYS A 294 -20.97 -17.47 -2.90
N LEU A 295 -20.62 -17.00 -1.71
CA LEU A 295 -20.09 -15.65 -1.51
C LEU A 295 -18.72 -15.45 -2.18
N ILE A 296 -17.86 -16.48 -2.17
CA ILE A 296 -16.59 -16.48 -2.92
C ILE A 296 -16.86 -16.38 -4.42
N GLN A 297 -17.78 -17.18 -4.96
CA GLN A 297 -18.13 -17.19 -6.37
C GLN A 297 -18.60 -15.80 -6.84
N ILE A 298 -19.56 -15.22 -6.12
CA ILE A 298 -20.10 -13.87 -6.39
C ILE A 298 -18.99 -12.82 -6.33
N ALA A 299 -18.17 -12.84 -5.27
CA ALA A 299 -17.07 -11.89 -5.10
C ALA A 299 -16.06 -11.99 -6.24
N SER A 300 -15.76 -13.23 -6.66
CA SER A 300 -14.87 -13.53 -7.77
C SER A 300 -15.42 -13.00 -9.08
N GLN A 301 -16.71 -13.24 -9.36
CA GLN A 301 -17.39 -12.76 -10.55
C GLN A 301 -17.38 -11.23 -10.64
N ARG A 302 -17.75 -10.52 -9.57
CA ARG A 302 -17.69 -9.05 -9.53
C ARG A 302 -16.28 -8.51 -9.66
N LYS A 303 -15.29 -9.20 -9.09
CA LYS A 303 -13.88 -8.84 -9.25
C LYS A 303 -13.43 -9.03 -10.70
N LYS A 304 -13.90 -10.09 -11.37
CA LYS A 304 -13.64 -10.37 -12.78
C LYS A 304 -14.26 -9.28 -13.65
N GLU A 305 -15.54 -8.96 -13.47
CA GLU A 305 -16.24 -7.88 -14.19
C GLU A 305 -15.61 -6.49 -14.00
N ALA A 306 -15.24 -6.16 -12.76
CA ALA A 306 -14.51 -4.92 -12.49
C ALA A 306 -13.09 -4.92 -13.09
N GLY A 307 -12.49 -6.11 -13.24
CA GLY A 307 -11.18 -6.33 -13.82
C GLY A 307 -11.18 -6.27 -15.35
N THR A 308 -12.20 -6.79 -16.02
CA THR A 308 -12.32 -6.80 -17.48
C THR A 308 -12.42 -5.37 -18.01
N LEU A 309 -13.30 -4.53 -17.45
CA LEU A 309 -13.40 -3.13 -17.85
C LEU A 309 -12.05 -2.40 -17.73
N MET A 310 -11.34 -2.62 -16.63
CA MET A 310 -10.03 -2.03 -16.40
C MET A 310 -9.00 -2.53 -17.43
N SER A 311 -8.98 -3.84 -17.71
CA SER A 311 -8.10 -4.43 -18.72
C SER A 311 -8.37 -3.84 -20.09
N THR A 312 -9.62 -3.81 -20.53
CA THR A 312 -10.00 -3.26 -21.84
C THR A 312 -9.54 -1.81 -22.02
N ILE A 313 -9.70 -0.97 -21.00
CA ILE A 313 -9.24 0.42 -21.04
C ILE A 313 -7.69 0.46 -21.11
N LEU A 314 -6.99 -0.32 -20.29
CA LEU A 314 -5.51 -0.36 -20.31
C LEU A 314 -4.96 -0.89 -21.64
N ASP A 315 -5.58 -1.93 -22.20
CA ASP A 315 -5.22 -2.52 -23.49
C ASP A 315 -5.45 -1.51 -24.63
N ARG A 316 -6.56 -0.74 -24.57
CA ARG A 316 -6.83 0.36 -25.52
C ARG A 316 -5.81 1.48 -25.37
N ILE A 317 -5.47 1.90 -24.15
CA ILE A 317 -4.42 2.90 -23.89
C ILE A 317 -3.08 2.43 -24.46
N HIS A 318 -2.70 1.18 -24.20
CA HIS A 318 -1.44 0.62 -24.70
C HIS A 318 -1.39 0.58 -26.23
N SER A 319 -2.49 0.20 -26.89
CA SER A 319 -2.60 0.21 -28.35
C SER A 319 -2.48 1.63 -28.92
N LEU A 320 -3.23 2.59 -28.36
CA LEU A 320 -3.18 4.00 -28.78
C LEU A 320 -1.80 4.62 -28.52
N GLU A 321 -1.15 4.30 -27.40
CA GLU A 321 0.22 4.73 -27.13
C GLU A 321 1.20 4.17 -28.15
N THR A 322 1.07 2.89 -28.50
CA THR A 322 1.92 2.25 -29.50
C THR A 322 1.73 2.87 -30.89
N GLN A 323 0.49 3.16 -31.27
CA GLN A 323 0.17 3.86 -32.51
C GLN A 323 0.73 5.28 -32.52
N HIS A 324 0.52 6.04 -31.43
CA HIS A 324 1.01 7.42 -31.32
C HIS A 324 2.55 7.48 -31.29
N LYS A 325 3.23 6.51 -30.66
CA LYS A 325 4.70 6.39 -30.71
C LYS A 325 5.24 6.22 -32.13
N ARG A 326 4.48 5.56 -33.03
CA ARG A 326 4.87 5.31 -34.42
C ARG A 326 4.54 6.48 -35.35
N GLN A 327 3.33 7.01 -35.25
CA GLN A 327 2.76 7.94 -36.24
C GLN A 327 2.70 9.40 -35.77
N GLN A 328 2.73 9.64 -34.45
CA GLN A 328 2.60 10.98 -33.82
C GLN A 328 1.38 11.80 -34.31
N VAL A 329 0.26 11.12 -34.61
CA VAL A 329 -0.98 11.76 -35.08
C VAL A 329 -1.75 12.37 -33.91
N GLU A 330 -2.16 13.63 -34.06
CA GLU A 330 -2.82 14.39 -32.99
C GLU A 330 -4.19 13.79 -32.58
N ASP A 331 -4.95 13.22 -33.52
CA ASP A 331 -6.24 12.58 -33.20
C ASP A 331 -6.05 11.30 -32.36
N THR A 332 -5.02 10.49 -32.64
CA THR A 332 -4.66 9.34 -31.78
C THR A 332 -4.29 9.82 -30.37
N TYR A 333 -3.63 10.97 -30.24
CA TYR A 333 -3.32 11.56 -28.94
C TYR A 333 -4.58 12.05 -28.20
N ARG A 334 -5.55 12.64 -28.91
CA ARG A 334 -6.85 13.04 -28.34
C ARG A 334 -7.62 11.83 -27.81
N GLU A 335 -7.71 10.75 -28.58
CA GLU A 335 -8.33 9.50 -28.14
C GLU A 335 -7.61 8.92 -26.90
N LEU A 336 -6.27 8.94 -26.89
CA LEU A 336 -5.48 8.49 -25.76
C LEU A 336 -5.79 9.28 -24.48
N LEU A 337 -5.94 10.61 -24.60
CA LEU A 337 -6.31 11.47 -23.48
C LEU A 337 -7.73 11.22 -22.97
N GLU A 338 -8.65 10.85 -23.85
CA GLU A 338 -10.01 10.48 -23.47
C GLU A 338 -10.05 9.16 -22.69
N GLU A 339 -9.35 8.13 -23.17
CA GLU A 339 -9.26 6.85 -22.46
C GLU A 339 -8.50 6.98 -21.12
N ARG A 340 -7.45 7.81 -21.05
CA ARG A 340 -6.80 8.15 -19.77
C ARG A 340 -7.75 8.85 -18.80
N ARG A 341 -8.61 9.77 -19.27
CA ARG A 341 -9.65 10.40 -18.44
C ARG A 341 -10.66 9.37 -17.93
N ARG A 342 -11.08 8.43 -18.79
CA ARG A 342 -11.97 7.32 -18.43
C ARG A 342 -11.35 6.42 -17.34
N LEU A 343 -10.07 6.11 -17.48
CA LEU A 343 -9.30 5.38 -16.47
C LEU A 343 -9.27 6.13 -15.13
N HIS A 344 -8.95 7.43 -15.15
CA HIS A 344 -8.93 8.26 -13.95
C HIS A 344 -10.29 8.30 -13.24
N ALA A 345 -11.40 8.45 -13.98
CA ALA A 345 -12.74 8.44 -13.42
C ALA A 345 -13.06 7.08 -12.74
N LEU A 346 -12.65 5.97 -13.35
CA LEU A 346 -12.82 4.64 -12.78
C LEU A 346 -12.00 4.45 -11.49
N LEU A 347 -10.75 4.93 -11.47
CA LEU A 347 -9.89 4.92 -10.29
C LEU A 347 -10.48 5.76 -9.14
N LEU A 348 -11.02 6.94 -9.44
CA LEU A 348 -11.68 7.81 -8.47
C LEU A 348 -12.92 7.16 -7.87
N LYS A 349 -13.81 6.61 -8.72
CA LYS A 349 -15.02 5.87 -8.28
C LYS A 349 -14.63 4.73 -7.33
N ARG A 350 -13.52 4.04 -7.61
CA ARG A 350 -13.00 2.96 -6.77
C ARG A 350 -12.43 3.47 -5.44
N HIS A 351 -11.73 4.60 -5.42
CA HIS A 351 -11.27 5.24 -4.20
C HIS A 351 -12.45 5.63 -3.30
N LEU A 352 -13.47 6.30 -3.85
CA LEU A 352 -14.66 6.72 -3.09
C LEU A 352 -15.41 5.54 -2.45
N ARG A 353 -15.53 4.41 -3.17
CA ARG A 353 -16.09 3.17 -2.61
C ARG A 353 -15.29 2.68 -1.39
N GLN A 354 -13.96 2.68 -1.47
CA GLN A 354 -13.10 2.28 -0.36
C GLN A 354 -13.22 3.24 0.83
N LEU A 355 -13.28 4.55 0.56
CA LEU A 355 -13.43 5.58 1.59
C LEU A 355 -14.75 5.42 2.35
N ARG A 356 -15.88 5.26 1.65
CA ARG A 356 -17.20 5.01 2.27
C ARG A 356 -17.17 3.78 3.17
N ARG A 357 -16.56 2.69 2.68
CA ARG A 357 -16.41 1.46 3.45
C ARG A 357 -15.57 1.67 4.72
N SER A 358 -14.45 2.39 4.61
CA SER A 358 -13.60 2.69 5.76
C SER A 358 -14.31 3.56 6.80
N LYS A 359 -15.06 4.58 6.36
CA LYS A 359 -15.83 5.46 7.26
C LYS A 359 -16.96 4.71 7.96
N GLY A 360 -17.72 3.90 7.22
CA GLY A 360 -18.77 3.05 7.80
C GLY A 360 -18.21 2.05 8.81
N PHE A 361 -17.09 1.41 8.50
CA PHE A 361 -16.41 0.50 9.43
C PHE A 361 -15.97 1.23 10.71
N PHE A 362 -15.36 2.41 10.59
CA PHE A 362 -14.94 3.18 11.77
C PHE A 362 -16.14 3.62 12.61
N TYR A 363 -17.19 4.17 11.99
CA TYR A 363 -18.43 4.56 12.68
C TYR A 363 -19.04 3.40 13.47
N LEU A 364 -19.10 2.20 12.88
CA LEU A 364 -19.73 1.03 13.50
C LEU A 364 -18.89 0.43 14.64
N HIS A 365 -17.56 0.54 14.60
CA HIS A 365 -16.67 -0.25 15.46
C HIS A 365 -15.72 0.55 16.35
N ALA A 366 -15.54 1.85 16.13
CA ALA A 366 -14.55 2.64 16.89
C ALA A 366 -14.86 2.69 18.39
N ASN A 367 -16.14 2.77 18.75
CA ASN A 367 -16.59 2.90 20.14
C ASN A 367 -17.12 1.58 20.74
N LYS A 368 -17.03 0.46 20.00
CA LYS A 368 -17.49 -0.84 20.48
C LYS A 368 -16.34 -1.66 21.04
N GLY A 369 -16.59 -2.34 22.17
CA GLY A 369 -15.65 -3.31 22.75
C GLY A 369 -15.26 -4.39 21.74
N GLY A 370 -14.06 -4.29 21.17
CA GLY A 370 -13.65 -5.16 20.07
C GLY A 370 -12.22 -4.93 19.61
N LYS A 371 -11.78 -5.70 18.61
CA LYS A 371 -10.38 -5.68 18.14
C LYS A 371 -9.89 -4.31 17.66
N LEU A 372 -10.77 -3.49 17.06
CA LEU A 372 -10.43 -2.15 16.59
C LEU A 372 -10.14 -1.20 17.76
N LEU A 373 -11.06 -1.11 18.73
CA LEU A 373 -10.86 -0.35 19.97
C LEU A 373 -9.63 -0.85 20.72
N ALA A 374 -9.46 -2.17 20.89
CA ALA A 374 -8.29 -2.75 21.53
C ALA A 374 -6.98 -2.45 20.76
N HIS A 375 -7.03 -2.36 19.42
CA HIS A 375 -5.87 -1.94 18.62
C HIS A 375 -5.56 -0.45 18.78
N MET A 376 -6.59 0.41 18.80
CA MET A 376 -6.44 1.84 19.08
C MET A 376 -5.86 2.09 20.47
N LEU A 377 -6.38 1.40 21.49
CA LEU A 377 -5.87 1.44 22.86
C LEU A 377 -4.42 0.94 22.93
N ARG A 378 -4.08 -0.17 22.25
CA ARG A 378 -2.69 -0.64 22.14
C ARG A 378 -1.76 0.37 21.44
N GLY A 379 -2.26 1.08 20.43
CA GLY A 379 -1.53 2.15 19.76
C GLY A 379 -1.32 3.38 20.66
N GLN A 380 -2.21 3.62 21.62
CA GLN A 380 -2.04 4.63 22.66
C GLN A 380 -1.16 4.16 23.84
N GLN A 381 -1.01 2.84 24.04
CA GLN A 381 -0.12 2.24 25.05
C GLN A 381 1.38 2.27 24.68
N HIS A 382 1.79 3.10 23.72
CA HIS A 382 3.20 3.22 23.32
C HIS A 382 4.18 3.85 24.36
N PRO A 383 3.83 4.13 25.63
CA PRO A 383 4.84 4.26 26.68
C PRO A 383 4.96 3.04 27.62
N SER A 384 4.21 1.95 27.44
CA SER A 384 4.16 0.84 28.44
C SER A 384 5.03 -0.38 28.10
N GLN A 385 5.84 -0.34 27.04
CA GLN A 385 6.66 -1.50 26.65
C GLN A 385 7.90 -1.59 27.55
N VAL A 386 7.92 -2.57 28.46
CA VAL A 386 9.03 -2.76 29.40
C VAL A 386 10.20 -3.48 28.71
N HIS A 387 11.11 -2.69 28.14
CA HIS A 387 12.33 -3.18 27.48
C HIS A 387 13.38 -3.72 28.46
N LYS A 388 13.28 -3.31 29.73
CA LYS A 388 14.26 -3.63 30.76
C LYS A 388 13.54 -3.63 32.10
N LEU A 389 13.71 -4.71 32.87
CA LEU A 389 13.09 -4.88 34.19
C LEU A 389 14.20 -5.15 35.22
N LYS A 390 14.11 -4.50 36.39
CA LYS A 390 14.95 -4.84 37.55
C LYS A 390 14.24 -5.96 38.30
N THR A 391 14.88 -7.12 38.40
CA THR A 391 14.35 -8.27 39.13
C THR A 391 14.38 -8.01 40.64
N SER A 392 13.61 -8.78 41.40
CA SER A 392 13.64 -8.84 42.87
C SER A 392 15.06 -8.95 43.46
N ASN A 393 15.96 -9.68 42.79
CA ASN A 393 17.37 -9.83 43.17
C ASN A 393 18.27 -8.62 42.81
N GLY A 394 17.71 -7.50 42.36
CA GLY A 394 18.45 -6.27 42.03
C GLY A 394 19.15 -6.25 40.67
N THR A 395 19.31 -7.39 40.00
CA THR A 395 19.86 -7.48 38.64
C THR A 395 18.89 -6.97 37.58
N THR A 396 19.40 -6.33 36.52
CA THR A 396 18.55 -5.84 35.42
C THR A 396 18.58 -6.78 34.22
N THR A 397 17.42 -7.21 33.73
CA THR A 397 17.28 -8.14 32.61
C THR A 397 16.58 -7.49 31.41
N GLN A 398 17.05 -7.84 30.21
CA GLN A 398 16.42 -7.52 28.92
C GLN A 398 15.84 -8.76 28.22
N ASN A 399 16.02 -9.95 28.81
CA ASN A 399 15.51 -11.20 28.24
C ASN A 399 13.98 -11.28 28.44
N PRO A 400 13.17 -11.38 27.36
CA PRO A 400 11.71 -11.38 27.43
C PRO A 400 11.12 -12.47 28.32
N GLU A 401 11.71 -13.67 28.37
CA GLU A 401 11.22 -14.79 29.17
C GLU A 401 11.41 -14.54 30.66
N LYS A 402 12.56 -13.96 31.04
CA LYS A 402 12.84 -13.57 32.43
C LYS A 402 11.94 -12.41 32.87
N ILE A 403 11.72 -11.43 32.00
CA ILE A 403 10.80 -10.32 32.25
C ILE A 403 9.38 -10.85 32.46
N ALA A 404 8.90 -11.73 31.59
CA ALA A 404 7.57 -12.34 31.70
C ALA A 404 7.42 -13.17 32.99
N LYS A 405 8.45 -13.95 33.36
CA LYS A 405 8.45 -14.75 34.58
C LYS A 405 8.42 -13.88 35.84
N GLU A 406 9.12 -12.75 35.83
CA GLU A 406 9.12 -11.83 36.98
C GLU A 406 7.78 -11.10 37.10
N PHE A 407 7.20 -10.66 35.98
CA PHE A 407 5.84 -10.11 35.96
C PHE A 407 4.80 -11.12 36.46
N PHE A 408 4.90 -12.36 35.99
CA PHE A 408 4.06 -13.45 36.45
C PHE A 408 4.20 -13.62 37.97
N THR A 409 5.42 -13.74 38.48
CA THR A 409 5.67 -13.93 39.92
C THR A 409 5.13 -12.77 40.76
N TYR A 410 5.39 -11.53 40.34
CA TYR A 410 4.92 -10.32 41.01
C TYR A 410 3.39 -10.24 41.04
N TYR A 411 2.73 -10.34 39.88
CA TYR A 411 1.28 -10.24 39.82
C TYR A 411 0.58 -11.46 40.40
N SER A 412 1.16 -12.66 40.29
CA SER A 412 0.69 -13.83 41.02
C SER A 412 0.73 -13.56 42.51
N SER A 413 1.80 -12.98 43.07
CA SER A 413 1.81 -12.62 44.49
C SER A 413 0.82 -11.51 44.85
N LEU A 414 0.68 -10.48 44.00
CA LEU A 414 -0.20 -9.34 44.21
C LEU A 414 -1.68 -9.73 44.19
N TYR A 415 -2.05 -10.65 43.29
CA TYR A 415 -3.42 -11.13 43.11
C TYR A 415 -3.69 -12.47 43.79
N SER A 416 -2.71 -13.03 44.50
CA SER A 416 -2.95 -14.14 45.43
C SER A 416 -3.71 -13.57 46.61
N THR A 417 -5.04 -13.66 46.56
CA THR A 417 -5.92 -13.30 47.65
C THR A 417 -5.60 -14.18 48.86
N HIS A 418 -5.17 -13.55 49.96
CA HIS A 418 -5.02 -14.21 51.26
C HIS A 418 -6.36 -14.49 51.98
N SER A 419 -7.49 -14.47 51.27
CA SER A 419 -8.82 -14.70 51.86
C SER A 419 -9.62 -15.72 51.05
N GLN A 420 -9.76 -16.91 51.61
CA GLN A 420 -10.77 -17.88 51.20
C GLN A 420 -12.14 -17.40 51.72
N SER A 421 -12.86 -16.59 50.97
CA SER A 421 -14.32 -16.51 51.13
C SER A 421 -15.01 -16.52 49.78
N ASP A 422 -16.03 -17.37 49.67
CA ASP A 422 -16.75 -17.78 48.46
C ASP A 422 -17.77 -16.73 47.98
N GLU A 423 -17.58 -15.45 48.33
CA GLU A 423 -18.51 -14.36 47.98
C GLU A 423 -18.27 -13.76 46.59
N GLU A 424 -17.01 -13.65 46.17
CA GLU A 424 -16.64 -13.05 44.87
C GLU A 424 -17.15 -13.90 43.69
N GLY A 425 -17.08 -15.24 43.84
CA GLY A 425 -17.59 -16.19 42.84
C GLY A 425 -19.11 -16.13 42.66
N LYS A 426 -19.85 -15.79 43.73
CA LYS A 426 -21.32 -15.63 43.69
C LYS A 426 -21.73 -14.36 42.94
N ARG A 427 -20.99 -13.25 43.08
CA ARG A 427 -21.22 -12.00 42.32
C ARG A 427 -21.02 -12.17 40.81
N ILE A 428 -19.98 -12.88 40.39
CA ILE A 428 -19.66 -13.07 38.96
C ILE A 428 -20.73 -13.94 38.26
N LYS A 429 -21.26 -14.96 38.96
CA LYS A 429 -22.31 -15.83 38.42
C LYS A 429 -23.64 -15.09 38.22
N GLN A 430 -23.93 -14.11 39.08
CA GLN A 430 -25.15 -13.29 39.02
C GLN A 430 -25.12 -12.31 37.82
N GLY A 431 -23.97 -11.67 37.55
CA GLY A 431 -23.79 -10.79 36.39
C GLY A 431 -23.86 -11.50 35.02
N HIS A 432 -23.55 -12.80 34.97
CA HIS A 432 -23.63 -13.59 33.73
C HIS A 432 -25.09 -13.90 33.33
N MET A 433 -25.97 -14.17 34.31
CA MET A 433 -27.41 -14.38 34.07
C MET A 433 -28.13 -13.08 33.67
N GLU A 434 -27.65 -11.92 34.12
CA GLU A 434 -28.19 -10.62 33.72
C GLU A 434 -27.85 -10.24 32.26
N CYS A 435 -26.69 -10.68 31.75
CA CYS A 435 -26.32 -10.49 30.35
C CYS A 435 -27.23 -11.26 29.37
N ASP A 436 -27.55 -12.52 29.67
CA ASP A 436 -28.47 -13.31 28.83
C ASP A 436 -29.89 -12.72 28.83
N LYS A 437 -30.32 -12.19 29.98
CA LYS A 437 -31.57 -11.44 30.10
C LYS A 437 -31.55 -10.14 29.29
N TYR A 438 -30.44 -9.41 29.30
CA TYR A 438 -30.26 -8.19 28.51
C TYR A 438 -30.33 -8.44 27.00
N PHE A 439 -29.67 -9.50 26.48
CA PHE A 439 -29.73 -9.83 25.05
C PHE A 439 -31.10 -10.34 24.61
N SER A 440 -31.86 -11.01 25.49
CA SER A 440 -33.25 -11.41 25.22
C SER A 440 -34.24 -10.23 25.16
N GLN A 441 -33.88 -9.07 25.71
CA GLN A 441 -34.71 -7.86 25.72
C GLN A 441 -34.45 -6.91 24.54
N ILE A 442 -33.43 -7.16 23.73
CA ILE A 442 -33.17 -6.39 22.51
C ILE A 442 -34.20 -6.83 21.45
N LYS A 443 -35.34 -6.14 21.40
CA LYS A 443 -36.23 -6.20 20.25
C LYS A 443 -35.49 -5.68 19.02
N VAL A 444 -35.28 -6.56 18.04
CA VAL A 444 -34.89 -6.15 16.69
C VAL A 444 -36.05 -5.34 16.13
N TYR A 445 -35.87 -4.03 15.97
CA TYR A 445 -36.83 -3.18 15.30
C TYR A 445 -36.81 -3.49 13.81
N ASP A 446 -37.68 -4.40 13.38
CA ASP A 446 -38.12 -4.48 12.00
C ASP A 446 -39.17 -3.38 11.75
N GLY A 447 -38.90 -2.52 10.76
CA GLY A 447 -39.88 -1.60 10.19
C GLY A 447 -39.75 -0.14 10.60
N ILE A 448 -38.98 0.63 9.83
CA ILE A 448 -39.22 2.08 9.70
C ILE A 448 -40.03 2.26 8.41
N GLN A 449 -41.35 2.44 8.54
CA GLN A 449 -42.12 3.13 7.51
C GLN A 449 -41.79 4.63 7.61
N ILE A 450 -41.33 5.19 6.51
CA ILE A 450 -41.04 6.62 6.38
C ILE A 450 -42.39 7.31 6.12
N SER A 451 -42.94 7.99 7.11
CA SER A 451 -43.97 9.02 6.90
C SER A 451 -43.30 10.40 6.84
N ASN A 452 -43.64 11.16 5.79
CA ASN A 452 -43.05 12.45 5.40
C ASN A 452 -43.00 13.50 6.53
N PRO A 453 -42.05 14.46 6.48
CA PRO A 453 -41.95 15.52 7.47
C PRO A 453 -42.98 16.63 7.21
N THR A 454 -43.81 16.92 8.20
CA THR A 454 -44.57 18.18 8.29
C THR A 454 -43.64 19.31 8.78
N PRO A 455 -43.72 20.52 8.20
CA PRO A 455 -42.90 21.65 8.63
C PRO A 455 -43.55 22.33 9.84
N CYS A 456 -42.77 22.61 10.88
CA CYS A 456 -43.22 23.45 11.99
C CYS A 456 -42.48 24.79 11.95
N ASN A 457 -43.23 25.83 11.58
CA ASN A 457 -42.84 27.23 11.69
C ASN A 457 -43.13 27.75 13.10
N SER A 458 -42.20 28.56 13.58
CA SER A 458 -42.38 29.86 14.28
C SER A 458 -42.69 29.93 15.79
N LEU A 459 -41.95 30.88 16.41
CA LEU A 459 -42.22 31.68 17.62
C LEU A 459 -41.83 31.00 18.96
N ASN A 460 -41.19 31.65 19.93
CA ASN A 460 -40.66 33.01 20.03
C ASN A 460 -39.65 33.07 21.18
N SER A 461 -38.86 34.14 21.14
CA SER A 461 -38.00 34.66 22.19
C SER A 461 -38.69 34.80 23.56
N GLN A 462 -37.94 34.56 24.65
CA GLN A 462 -37.74 35.58 25.67
C GLN A 462 -36.58 35.23 26.61
N THR A 463 -35.75 36.25 26.77
CA THR A 463 -34.63 36.48 27.68
C THR A 463 -35.00 36.30 29.15
N HIS A 464 -34.07 35.84 30.00
CA HIS A 464 -33.72 36.49 31.27
C HIS A 464 -32.49 35.82 31.93
N THR A 465 -31.41 36.57 32.01
CA THR A 465 -30.52 36.73 33.19
C THR A 465 -30.68 38.20 33.62
N PRO A 466 -30.47 38.61 34.89
CA PRO A 466 -29.35 38.19 35.75
C PRO A 466 -29.63 38.08 37.27
N THR A 467 -28.78 37.32 37.96
CA THR A 467 -27.97 37.79 39.12
C THR A 467 -26.78 36.86 39.30
#